data_AF-A0A3A9JAV4-F1
#
_entry.id   AF-A0A3A9JAV4-F1
#
_cell.length_a   1.000
_cell.length_b   1.000
_cell.length_c   1.000
_cell.angle_alpha   90.00
_cell.angle_beta   90.00
_cell.angle_gamma   90.00
#
_symmetry.space_group_name_H-M   'P 1'
#
loop_
_entity.id
_entity.type
_entity.pdbx_description
1 polymer ?
#
loop_
_entity_poly.entity_id
_entity_poly.type
_entity_poly.pdbx_seq_one_letter_code
_entity_poly.pdbx_strand_id
1 'polypeptide(L)'
;MSNFNTSTSWTSLSDATWAALQPFLPTLSPQGRRTSDPRQRLDAIFHLAHQLGDPWKNLPSHFGRPETVARFFRRLVHDGFWHRLLRALAAAPPGHPLRALEYSICRACRRAARLGGLPLLVLIRRLGLRAALNAPPWLLPDPLLSETLRRLPLNPNLPAEALRSLLRLSRNALGRASIPRSVRLAWA
;
A
#
# COMPACT_ATOMS: atom_id res chain seq x y z
N MET A 1 -16.71 -3.02 7.17
CA MET A 1 -16.41 -3.26 5.75
C MET A 1 -15.83 -1.97 5.20
N SER A 2 -14.58 -1.96 4.74
CA SER A 2 -13.94 -0.74 4.21
C SER A 2 -14.68 -0.32 2.94
N ASN A 3 -15.40 0.79 3.01
CA ASN A 3 -16.11 1.37 1.87
C ASN A 3 -15.10 1.58 0.74
N PHE A 4 -15.44 1.10 -0.46
CA PHE A 4 -14.63 1.32 -1.65
C PHE A 4 -14.34 2.83 -1.76
N ASN A 5 -13.06 3.19 -1.63
CA ASN A 5 -12.59 4.57 -1.59
C ASN A 5 -13.25 5.40 -2.70
N THR A 6 -14.01 6.42 -2.32
CA THR A 6 -14.37 7.51 -3.23
C THR A 6 -13.07 8.08 -3.79
N SER A 7 -12.91 8.07 -5.12
CA SER A 7 -11.76 8.70 -5.77
C SER A 7 -11.76 10.17 -5.37
N THR A 8 -10.87 10.52 -4.45
CA THR A 8 -10.75 11.90 -3.95
C THR A 8 -9.73 12.59 -4.83
N SER A 9 -10.01 13.82 -5.25
CA SER A 9 -8.99 14.64 -5.91
C SER A 9 -7.81 14.86 -4.98
N TRP A 10 -6.61 14.98 -5.53
CA TRP A 10 -5.46 15.33 -4.71
C TRP A 10 -5.65 16.74 -4.12
N THR A 11 -5.33 16.89 -2.83
CA THR A 11 -5.27 18.17 -2.13
C THR A 11 -4.00 18.16 -1.28
N SER A 12 -3.39 19.34 -1.12
CA SER A 12 -2.20 19.47 -0.29
C SER A 12 -2.48 19.11 1.17
N LEU A 13 -1.46 18.61 1.86
CA LEU A 13 -1.57 18.27 3.29
C LEU A 13 -1.92 19.51 4.13
N SER A 14 -3.09 19.49 4.76
CA SER A 14 -3.46 20.47 5.80
C SER A 14 -2.65 20.28 7.08
N ASP A 15 -2.62 21.29 7.96
CA ASP A 15 -1.87 21.19 9.23
C ASP A 15 -2.35 20.04 10.10
N ALA A 16 -3.66 19.80 10.15
CA ALA A 16 -4.25 18.70 10.92
C ALA A 16 -3.84 17.32 10.37
N THR A 17 -3.89 17.14 9.04
CA THR A 17 -3.48 15.87 8.42
C THR A 17 -1.96 15.65 8.51
N TRP A 18 -1.18 16.73 8.40
CA TRP A 18 0.26 16.71 8.63
C TRP A 18 0.61 16.33 10.07
N ALA A 19 -0.02 16.95 11.07
CA ALA A 19 0.19 16.64 12.47
C ALA A 19 -0.14 15.17 12.79
N ALA A 20 -1.13 14.59 12.11
CA ALA A 20 -1.45 13.18 12.25
C ALA A 20 -0.43 12.24 11.56
N LEU A 21 0.25 12.68 10.49
CA LEU A 21 1.25 11.89 9.78
C LEU A 21 2.65 11.95 10.40
N GLN A 22 3.04 13.14 10.88
CA GLN A 22 4.38 13.44 11.36
C GLN A 22 4.94 12.43 12.38
N PRO A 23 4.16 11.91 13.36
CA PRO A 23 4.66 10.96 14.34
C PRO A 23 5.17 9.64 13.76
N PHE A 24 4.76 9.27 12.54
CA PHE A 24 5.16 8.01 11.92
C PHE A 24 6.46 8.11 11.13
N LEU A 25 6.90 9.33 10.82
CA LEU A 25 8.12 9.57 10.07
C LEU A 25 9.34 9.01 10.81
N PRO A 26 10.35 8.52 10.07
CA PRO A 26 11.62 8.16 10.69
C PRO A 26 12.16 9.34 11.49
N THR A 27 12.66 9.06 12.69
CA THR A 27 13.53 9.98 13.40
C THR A 27 14.66 10.39 12.47
N LEU A 28 14.71 11.68 12.11
CA LEU A 28 15.76 12.23 11.28
C LEU A 28 17.08 11.97 12.00
N SER A 29 17.92 11.10 11.43
CA SER A 29 19.26 10.80 11.94
C SER A 29 19.95 12.11 12.39
N PRO A 30 20.52 12.15 13.61
CA PRO A 30 21.30 13.31 14.06
C PRO A 30 22.53 13.54 13.18
N GLN A 31 22.99 12.49 12.47
CA GLN A 31 24.10 12.54 11.52
C GLN A 31 23.57 12.64 10.08
N GLY A 32 23.99 13.70 9.38
CA GLY A 32 23.70 13.97 7.97
C GLY A 32 22.87 15.25 7.73
N ARG A 33 22.72 15.63 6.45
CA ARG A 33 21.93 16.81 6.07
C ARG A 33 20.45 16.58 6.40
N ARG A 34 19.88 17.43 7.27
CA ARG A 34 18.46 17.42 7.60
C ARG A 34 17.65 17.46 6.30
N THR A 35 16.61 16.64 6.25
CA THR A 35 15.60 16.75 5.19
C THR A 35 14.91 18.09 5.41
N SER A 36 15.12 19.06 4.50
CA SER A 36 14.65 20.44 4.74
C SER A 36 13.16 20.46 5.02
N ASP A 37 12.37 19.73 4.23
CA ASP A 37 10.91 19.79 4.33
C ASP A 37 10.27 18.41 4.13
N PRO A 38 10.08 17.60 5.20
CA PRO A 38 9.47 16.28 5.09
C PRO A 38 7.99 16.36 4.68
N ARG A 39 7.29 17.45 5.02
CA ARG A 39 5.90 17.72 4.61
C ARG A 39 5.78 17.86 3.10
N GLN A 40 6.56 18.76 2.51
CA GLN A 40 6.56 18.98 1.06
C GLN A 40 6.89 17.70 0.29
N ARG A 41 7.81 16.87 0.81
CA ARG A 41 8.15 15.59 0.16
C ARG A 41 7.03 14.56 0.26
N LEU A 42 6.34 14.46 1.40
CA LEU A 42 5.17 13.59 1.51
C LEU A 42 4.02 14.07 0.62
N ASP A 43 3.82 15.39 0.56
CA ASP A 43 2.84 16.00 -0.33
C ASP A 43 3.10 15.67 -1.80
N ALA A 44 4.36 15.78 -2.23
CA ALA A 44 4.83 15.37 -3.55
C ALA A 44 4.61 13.87 -3.84
N ILE A 45 4.86 13.01 -2.85
CA ILE A 45 4.62 11.57 -2.95
C ILE A 45 3.12 11.30 -3.15
N PHE A 46 2.25 11.97 -2.38
CA PHE A 46 0.81 11.80 -2.51
C PHE A 46 0.29 12.34 -3.84
N HIS A 47 0.78 13.50 -4.30
CA HIS A 47 0.45 14.03 -5.62
C HIS A 47 0.74 12.99 -6.71
N LEU A 48 1.95 12.44 -6.72
CA LEU A 48 2.34 11.44 -7.70
C LEU A 48 1.59 10.09 -7.53
N ALA A 49 1.18 9.74 -6.31
CA ALA A 49 0.40 8.52 -6.06
C ALA A 49 -1.01 8.57 -6.65
N HIS A 50 -1.59 9.77 -6.76
CA HIS A 50 -2.86 10.00 -7.44
C HIS A 50 -2.73 9.81 -8.96
N GLN A 51 -1.61 10.24 -9.55
CA GLN A 51 -1.33 10.02 -10.97
C GLN A 51 -0.96 8.56 -11.26
N LEU A 52 -1.89 7.82 -11.88
CA LEU A 52 -1.75 6.39 -12.12
C LEU A 52 -0.65 6.10 -13.15
N GLY A 53 0.37 5.35 -12.73
CA GLY A 53 1.43 4.90 -13.63
C GLY A 53 2.53 5.92 -13.91
N ASP A 54 2.41 7.15 -13.39
CA ASP A 54 3.38 8.19 -13.69
C ASP A 54 4.75 7.93 -13.04
N PRO A 55 5.84 8.01 -13.82
CA PRO A 55 7.19 7.89 -13.29
C PRO A 55 7.51 9.09 -12.38
N TRP A 56 8.45 8.90 -11.46
CA TRP A 56 8.94 10.00 -10.60
C TRP A 56 9.41 11.22 -11.39
N LYS A 57 9.95 11.03 -12.60
CA LYS A 57 10.42 12.10 -13.48
C LYS A 57 9.33 13.10 -13.87
N ASN A 58 8.05 12.73 -13.81
CA ASN A 58 6.91 13.59 -14.14
C ASN A 58 6.44 14.45 -12.96
N LEU A 59 7.14 14.43 -11.83
CA LEU A 59 6.80 15.24 -10.68
C LEU A 59 6.94 16.74 -11.03
N PRO A 60 5.92 17.59 -10.76
CA PRO A 60 6.01 19.02 -11.00
C PRO A 60 7.22 19.69 -10.33
N SER A 61 7.81 20.68 -11.02
CA SER A 61 9.03 21.36 -10.57
C SER A 61 8.90 22.09 -9.23
N HIS A 62 7.70 22.52 -8.85
CA HIS A 62 7.44 23.20 -7.57
C HIS A 62 7.64 22.30 -6.34
N PHE A 63 7.61 20.96 -6.50
CA PHE A 63 7.97 20.02 -5.44
C PHE A 63 9.48 19.80 -5.29
N GLY A 64 10.29 20.46 -6.13
CA GLY A 64 11.74 20.32 -6.16
C GLY A 64 12.20 19.12 -6.99
N ARG A 65 13.43 18.66 -6.73
CA ARG A 65 14.09 17.63 -7.55
C ARG A 65 13.41 16.26 -7.38
N PRO A 66 12.88 15.64 -8.45
CA PRO A 66 12.15 14.37 -8.34
C PRO A 66 12.98 13.22 -7.74
N GLU A 67 14.28 13.20 -8.01
CA GLU A 67 15.22 12.21 -7.47
C GLU A 67 15.32 12.26 -5.94
N THR A 68 15.20 13.46 -5.37
CA THR A 68 15.23 13.67 -3.92
C THR A 68 13.97 13.09 -3.28
N VAL A 69 12.81 13.32 -3.90
CA VAL A 69 11.52 12.76 -3.46
C VAL A 69 11.54 11.23 -3.58
N ALA A 70 12.01 10.69 -4.70
CA ALA A 70 12.13 9.25 -4.89
C ALA A 70 13.08 8.58 -3.89
N ARG A 71 14.22 9.21 -3.57
CA ARG A 71 15.16 8.72 -2.54
C ARG A 71 14.52 8.75 -1.15
N PHE A 72 13.80 9.82 -0.84
CA PHE A 72 13.06 9.94 0.41
C PHE A 72 11.97 8.85 0.52
N PHE A 73 11.20 8.62 -0.54
CA PHE A 73 10.21 7.55 -0.61
C PHE A 73 10.82 6.17 -0.33
N ARG A 74 11.94 5.83 -0.98
CA ARG A 74 12.63 4.56 -0.73
C ARG A 74 13.07 4.44 0.73
N ARG A 75 13.62 5.51 1.31
CA ARG A 75 13.99 5.56 2.73
C ARG A 75 12.79 5.28 3.63
N LEU A 76 11.64 5.89 3.38
CA LEU A 76 10.40 5.61 4.13
C LEU A 76 9.99 4.14 4.03
N VAL A 77 10.10 3.53 2.85
CA VAL A 77 9.75 2.11 2.68
C VAL A 77 10.66 1.21 3.50
N HIS A 78 11.98 1.41 3.41
CA HIS A 78 12.95 0.60 4.16
C HIS A 78 12.86 0.80 5.67
N ASP A 79 12.49 2.00 6.10
CA ASP A 79 12.28 2.33 7.52
C ASP A 79 10.97 1.74 8.10
N GLY A 80 10.09 1.17 7.26
CA GLY A 80 8.82 0.62 7.70
C GLY A 80 7.75 1.68 8.01
N PHE A 81 7.91 2.90 7.48
CA PHE A 81 6.93 3.99 7.59
C PHE A 81 5.53 3.53 7.18
N TRP A 82 5.41 2.86 6.03
CA TRP A 82 4.12 2.36 5.52
C TRP A 82 3.49 1.34 6.45
N HIS A 83 4.28 0.48 7.11
CA HIS A 83 3.75 -0.49 8.05
C HIS A 83 3.12 0.19 9.28
N ARG A 84 3.82 1.19 9.84
CA ARG A 84 3.30 1.97 10.97
C ARG A 84 2.05 2.75 10.57
N LEU A 85 2.10 3.41 9.42
CA LEU A 85 1.01 4.24 8.92
C LEU A 85 -0.25 3.42 8.61
N LEU A 86 -0.13 2.24 7.99
CA LEU A 86 -1.28 1.38 7.72
C LEU A 86 -1.95 0.86 9.00
N ARG A 87 -1.16 0.51 10.03
CA ARG A 87 -1.70 0.10 11.34
C ARG A 87 -2.46 1.25 12.00
N ALA A 88 -1.88 2.44 11.99
CA ALA A 88 -2.52 3.64 12.53
C ALA A 88 -3.81 3.97 11.78
N LEU A 89 -3.79 3.88 10.45
CA LEU A 89 -4.98 4.07 9.61
C LEU A 89 -6.07 3.05 9.93
N ALA A 90 -5.73 1.78 10.10
CA ALA A 90 -6.71 0.74 10.45
C ALA A 90 -7.33 0.95 11.84
N ALA A 91 -6.55 1.42 12.81
CA ALA A 91 -6.99 1.71 14.17
C ALA A 91 -7.71 3.07 14.32
N ALA A 92 -7.57 3.98 13.34
CA ALA A 92 -8.10 5.32 13.43
C ALA A 92 -9.64 5.33 13.42
N PRO A 93 -10.30 6.04 14.37
CA PRO A 93 -11.75 6.17 14.42
C PRO A 93 -12.30 6.98 13.23
N PRO A 94 -13.61 6.90 12.94
CA PRO A 94 -14.23 7.76 11.94
C PRO A 94 -14.04 9.24 12.31
N GLY A 95 -13.74 10.08 11.31
CA GLY A 95 -13.45 11.52 11.52
C GLY A 95 -11.98 11.85 11.86
N HIS A 96 -11.13 10.86 12.11
CA HIS A 96 -9.70 11.11 12.35
C HIS A 96 -9.01 11.67 11.08
N PRO A 97 -8.09 12.65 11.17
CA PRO A 97 -7.45 13.27 10.00
C PRO A 97 -6.76 12.28 9.05
N LEU A 98 -6.22 11.16 9.56
CA LEU A 98 -5.64 10.09 8.71
C LEU A 98 -6.65 9.45 7.75
N ARG A 99 -7.93 9.39 8.13
CA ARG A 99 -8.99 8.83 7.26
C ARG A 99 -9.22 9.69 6.03
N ALA A 100 -9.06 11.01 6.13
CA ALA A 100 -9.10 11.90 4.97
C ALA A 100 -7.99 11.60 3.95
N LEU A 101 -6.89 10.99 4.41
CA LEU A 101 -5.77 10.58 3.57
C LEU A 101 -5.81 9.10 3.16
N GLU A 102 -6.85 8.35 3.52
CA GLU A 102 -6.91 6.89 3.30
C GLU A 102 -6.62 6.53 1.84
N TYR A 103 -7.25 7.23 0.90
CA TYR A 103 -7.01 7.03 -0.53
C TYR A 103 -5.55 7.32 -0.92
N SER A 104 -5.01 8.48 -0.56
CA SER A 104 -3.62 8.88 -0.83
C SER A 104 -2.60 7.88 -0.25
N ILE A 105 -2.84 7.42 0.99
CA ILE A 105 -2.00 6.42 1.68
C ILE A 105 -2.06 5.08 0.96
N CYS A 106 -3.26 4.59 0.64
CA CYS A 106 -3.44 3.34 -0.08
C CYS A 106 -2.73 3.38 -1.45
N ARG A 107 -2.91 4.47 -2.20
CA ARG A 107 -2.29 4.66 -3.52
C ARG A 107 -0.76 4.74 -3.44
N ALA A 108 -0.22 5.47 -2.46
CA ALA A 108 1.21 5.53 -2.24
C ALA A 108 1.78 4.16 -1.81
N CYS A 109 1.02 3.41 -1.00
CA CYS A 109 1.38 2.07 -0.59
C CYS A 109 1.43 1.08 -1.78
N ARG A 110 0.58 1.23 -2.81
CA ARG A 110 0.68 0.44 -4.05
C ARG A 110 2.05 0.59 -4.71
N ARG A 111 2.60 1.82 -4.73
CA ARG A 111 3.96 2.09 -5.23
C ARG A 111 5.02 1.47 -4.33
N ALA A 112 4.78 1.43 -3.02
CA ALA A 112 5.69 0.86 -2.03
C ALA A 112 5.73 -0.67 -2.07
N ALA A 113 4.68 -1.34 -2.55
CA ALA A 113 4.54 -2.80 -2.50
C ALA A 113 5.75 -3.57 -3.07
N ARG A 114 6.36 -3.09 -4.16
CA ARG A 114 7.56 -3.71 -4.75
C ARG A 114 8.81 -3.58 -3.87
N LEU A 115 8.92 -2.50 -3.09
CA LEU A 115 10.04 -2.22 -2.22
C LEU A 115 9.84 -2.82 -0.81
N GLY A 116 8.61 -2.86 -0.33
CA GLY A 116 8.24 -3.38 1.00
C GLY A 116 8.07 -4.90 1.06
N GLY A 117 8.00 -5.57 -0.10
CA GLY A 117 7.99 -7.02 -0.22
C GLY A 117 6.80 -7.73 0.45
N LEU A 118 6.99 -9.02 0.74
CA LEU A 118 5.98 -9.88 1.39
C LEU A 118 5.50 -9.34 2.75
N PRO A 119 6.35 -8.80 3.66
CA PRO A 119 5.87 -8.31 4.95
C PRO A 119 4.80 -7.22 4.83
N LEU A 120 4.96 -6.30 3.88
CA LEU A 120 3.98 -5.26 3.62
C LEU A 120 2.68 -5.84 3.05
N LEU A 121 2.78 -6.79 2.12
CA LEU A 121 1.62 -7.49 1.55
C LEU A 121 0.82 -8.25 2.61
N VAL A 122 1.49 -9.01 3.48
CA VAL A 122 0.86 -9.71 4.61
C VAL A 122 0.10 -8.73 5.48
N LEU A 123 0.72 -7.59 5.83
CA LEU A 123 0.11 -6.58 6.68
C LEU A 123 -1.17 -6.01 6.03
N ILE A 124 -1.11 -5.63 4.75
CA ILE A 124 -2.27 -5.09 4.03
C ILE A 124 -3.44 -6.09 4.05
N ARG A 125 -3.17 -7.38 3.82
CA ARG A 125 -4.21 -8.43 3.87
C ARG A 125 -4.78 -8.60 5.28
N ARG A 126 -3.93 -8.61 6.31
CA ARG A 126 -4.36 -8.72 7.73
C ARG A 126 -5.25 -7.56 8.17
N LEU A 127 -4.91 -6.34 7.74
CA LEU A 127 -5.69 -5.14 8.07
C LEU A 127 -6.96 -4.98 7.23
N GLY A 128 -7.17 -5.84 6.22
CA GLY A 128 -8.31 -5.73 5.32
C GLY A 128 -8.27 -4.52 4.37
N LEU A 129 -7.14 -3.82 4.29
CA LEU A 129 -6.95 -2.62 3.46
C LEU A 129 -6.65 -2.98 2.00
N ARG A 130 -7.53 -3.77 1.37
CA ARG A 130 -7.33 -4.32 0.01
C ARG A 130 -7.04 -3.24 -1.04
N ALA A 131 -7.53 -2.02 -0.84
CA ALA A 131 -7.25 -0.88 -1.71
C ALA A 131 -5.76 -0.49 -1.77
N ALA A 132 -4.95 -0.84 -0.77
CA ALA A 132 -3.51 -0.61 -0.76
C ALA A 132 -2.70 -1.66 -1.55
N LEU A 133 -3.33 -2.75 -2.00
CA LEU A 133 -2.67 -3.76 -2.82
C LEU A 133 -2.37 -3.21 -4.22
N ASN A 134 -1.19 -3.53 -4.74
CA ASN A 134 -0.72 -3.09 -6.05
C ASN A 134 -1.33 -3.85 -7.24
N ALA A 135 -2.17 -4.85 -6.96
CA ALA A 135 -2.87 -5.68 -7.93
C ALA A 135 -4.05 -6.41 -7.26
N PRO A 136 -4.93 -7.04 -8.04
CA PRO A 136 -6.04 -7.82 -7.49
C PRO A 136 -5.58 -8.88 -6.48
N PRO A 137 -6.32 -9.08 -5.36
CA PRO A 137 -5.93 -10.01 -4.31
C PRO A 137 -5.67 -11.44 -4.77
N TRP A 138 -6.33 -11.88 -5.85
CA TRP A 138 -6.22 -13.23 -6.44
C TRP A 138 -5.04 -13.41 -7.39
N LEU A 139 -4.34 -12.32 -7.77
CA LEU A 139 -3.10 -12.38 -8.56
C LEU A 139 -1.84 -12.27 -7.72
N LEU A 140 -2.00 -11.79 -6.49
CA LEU A 140 -0.92 -11.66 -5.51
C LEU A 140 -0.80 -12.95 -4.68
N PRO A 141 0.41 -13.29 -4.23
CA PRO A 141 0.59 -14.40 -3.31
C PRO A 141 -0.26 -14.19 -2.07
N ASP A 142 -0.89 -15.26 -1.59
CA ASP A 142 -1.58 -15.28 -0.32
C ASP A 142 -0.74 -16.03 0.72
N PRO A 143 0.15 -15.32 1.44
CA PRO A 143 0.95 -15.92 2.50
C PRO A 143 0.11 -16.40 3.69
N LEU A 144 -1.19 -16.07 3.73
CA LEU A 144 -2.14 -16.53 4.75
C LEU A 144 -3.07 -17.61 4.19
N LEU A 145 -2.76 -18.21 3.04
CA LEU A 145 -3.59 -19.24 2.43
C LEU A 145 -3.84 -20.39 3.39
N SER A 146 -2.80 -20.90 4.06
CA SER A 146 -2.92 -22.01 5.01
C SER A 146 -3.89 -21.69 6.14
N GLU A 147 -3.82 -20.49 6.71
CA GLU A 147 -4.76 -20.02 7.74
C GLU A 147 -6.17 -19.82 7.19
N THR A 148 -6.29 -19.37 5.94
CA THR A 148 -7.58 -19.20 5.26
C THR A 148 -8.24 -20.56 4.99
N LEU A 149 -7.46 -21.54 4.53
CA LEU A 149 -7.88 -22.91 4.29
C LEU A 149 -8.23 -23.63 5.59
N ARG A 150 -7.48 -23.43 6.68
CA ARG A 150 -7.76 -24.01 8.00
C ARG A 150 -9.14 -23.61 8.53
N ARG A 151 -9.62 -22.41 8.18
CA ARG A 151 -10.94 -21.91 8.59
C ARG A 151 -12.09 -22.41 7.72
N LEU A 152 -11.80 -23.00 6.56
CA LEU A 152 -12.82 -23.58 5.70
C LEU A 152 -13.24 -24.94 6.25
N PRO A 153 -14.56 -25.24 6.33
CA PRO A 153 -15.04 -26.56 6.72
C PRO A 153 -14.80 -27.55 5.57
N LEU A 154 -13.58 -28.07 5.47
CA LEU A 154 -13.23 -29.09 4.49
C LEU A 154 -13.78 -30.43 4.97
N ASN A 155 -14.67 -31.03 4.18
CA ASN A 155 -15.13 -32.40 4.40
C ASN A 155 -13.93 -33.36 4.17
N PRO A 156 -13.66 -34.34 5.05
CA PRO A 156 -12.60 -35.31 4.79
C PRO A 156 -12.87 -36.20 3.55
N ASN A 157 -14.14 -36.38 3.15
CA ASN A 157 -14.53 -37.19 1.99
C ASN A 157 -14.73 -36.34 0.73
N LEU A 158 -13.71 -35.57 0.34
CA LEU A 158 -13.78 -34.75 -0.88
C LEU A 158 -13.74 -35.62 -2.15
N PRO A 159 -14.64 -35.42 -3.12
CA PRO A 159 -14.55 -36.09 -4.41
C PRO A 159 -13.27 -35.69 -5.16
N ALA A 160 -12.79 -36.55 -6.07
CA ALA A 160 -11.54 -36.33 -6.81
C ALA A 160 -11.51 -34.99 -7.60
N GLU A 161 -12.67 -34.49 -8.01
CA GLU A 161 -12.81 -33.18 -8.66
C GLU A 161 -12.51 -32.02 -7.70
N ALA A 162 -12.88 -32.15 -6.43
CA ALA A 162 -12.59 -31.13 -5.42
C ALA A 162 -11.08 -31.06 -5.12
N LEU A 163 -10.36 -32.18 -5.14
CA LEU A 163 -8.89 -32.19 -5.08
C LEU A 163 -8.25 -31.42 -6.25
N ARG A 164 -8.76 -31.59 -7.47
CA ARG A 164 -8.28 -30.80 -8.64
C ARG A 164 -8.56 -29.31 -8.48
N SER A 165 -9.69 -28.95 -7.90
CA SER A 165 -10.03 -27.55 -7.59
C SER A 165 -9.14 -26.98 -6.48
N LEU A 166 -8.81 -27.76 -5.45
CA LEU A 166 -7.85 -27.38 -4.40
C LEU A 166 -6.43 -27.19 -4.94
N LEU A 167 -5.96 -28.06 -5.85
CA LEU A 167 -4.68 -27.89 -6.53
C LEU A 167 -4.64 -26.65 -7.43
N ARG A 168 -5.76 -26.29 -8.05
CA ARG A 168 -5.88 -25.03 -8.80
C ARG A 168 -5.86 -23.82 -7.86
N LEU A 169 -6.56 -23.91 -6.73
CA LEU A 169 -6.56 -22.87 -5.70
C LEU A 169 -5.17 -22.67 -5.09
N SER A 170 -4.43 -23.75 -4.79
CA SER A 170 -3.07 -23.64 -4.25
C SER A 170 -2.12 -22.97 -5.24
N ARG A 171 -2.21 -23.29 -6.54
CA ARG A 171 -1.46 -22.59 -7.60
C ARG A 171 -1.81 -21.11 -7.69
N ASN A 172 -3.09 -20.75 -7.60
CA ASN A 172 -3.50 -19.34 -7.60
C ASN A 172 -3.00 -18.59 -6.36
N ALA A 173 -2.96 -19.25 -5.21
CA ALA A 173 -2.53 -18.66 -3.96
C ALA A 173 -1.02 -18.44 -3.85
N LEU A 174 -0.21 -19.12 -4.67
CA LEU A 174 1.21 -18.77 -4.83
C LEU A 174 1.41 -17.43 -5.53
N GLY A 175 0.35 -16.84 -6.09
CA GLY A 175 0.40 -15.62 -6.88
C GLY A 175 0.98 -15.86 -8.28
N ARG A 176 0.96 -14.82 -9.12
CA ARG A 176 1.56 -14.90 -10.46
C ARG A 176 2.95 -14.29 -10.49
N ALA A 177 3.87 -14.92 -11.22
CA ALA A 177 5.22 -14.38 -11.46
C ALA A 177 5.18 -13.02 -12.19
N SER A 178 4.20 -12.82 -13.07
CA SER A 178 3.97 -11.55 -13.76
C SER A 178 2.49 -11.19 -13.79
N ILE A 179 2.20 -9.91 -13.58
CA ILE A 179 0.84 -9.35 -13.59
C ILE A 179 0.63 -8.65 -14.94
N PRO A 180 -0.34 -9.07 -15.77
CA PRO A 180 -0.62 -8.44 -17.06
C PRO A 180 -0.82 -6.93 -16.94
N ARG A 181 -0.31 -6.18 -17.92
CA ARG A 181 -0.42 -4.71 -17.93
C ARG A 181 -1.88 -4.24 -17.93
N SER A 182 -2.74 -4.89 -18.72
CA SER A 182 -4.18 -4.61 -18.79
C SER A 182 -4.85 -4.67 -17.41
N VAL A 183 -4.61 -5.74 -16.66
CA VAL A 183 -5.17 -5.91 -15.32
C VAL A 183 -4.62 -4.88 -14.33
N ARG A 184 -3.32 -4.55 -14.43
CA ARG A 184 -2.69 -3.57 -13.54
C ARG A 184 -3.25 -2.15 -13.73
N LEU A 185 -3.60 -1.80 -14.97
CA LEU A 185 -4.20 -0.51 -15.30
C LEU A 185 -5.69 -0.45 -14.94
N ALA A 186 -6.41 -1.57 -15.11
CA ALA A 186 -7.84 -1.67 -14.79
C ALA A 186 -8.12 -1.75 -13.27
N TRP A 187 -7.15 -2.18 -12.47
CA TRP A 187 -7.26 -2.25 -11.00
C TRP A 187 -7.11 -0.88 -10.30
N ALA A 188 -7.56 0.19 -10.96
CA ALA A 188 -7.41 1.58 -10.51
C ALA A 188 -8.33 1.87 -9.32
#